data_AF-A0A2M8ES46-F1
#
_entry.id   AF-A0A2M8ES46-F1
#
_cell.length_a   1.000
_cell.length_b   1.000
_cell.length_c   1.000
_cell.angle_alpha   90.00
_cell.angle_beta   90.00
_cell.angle_gamma   90.00
#
_symmetry.space_group_name_H-M   'P 1'
#
loop_
_entity.id
_entity.type
_entity.pdbx_description
1 polymer ?
#
loop_
_entity_poly.entity_id
_entity_poly.type
_entity_poly.pdbx_seq_one_letter_code
_entity_poly.pdbx_strand_id
1 'polypeptide(L)'
;MAEERKITSFTTPILVALLVVAAFLVGTFFTKIQYLEKGKGGTAQITPTPEVAGGKEPAEALPTTIGGFLVTKNEVCKENDQPLVYFFGSSTCPHCTWEKPVMQRVAKKFTGYITYHENFDGQADQDVLERFKDINPGYVPFLVFGCKYVRVGSGETAGEAEEEKNLTALICKLTNGQPEKVCVGVKDLLEQIK
;
A
#
# COMPACT_ATOMS: atom_id res chain seq x y z
N MET A 1 44.06 66.44 0.99
CA MET A 1 44.72 65.23 0.47
C MET A 1 43.78 64.05 0.66
N ALA A 2 43.49 63.36 -0.45
CA ALA A 2 42.91 62.03 -0.65
C ALA A 2 41.63 61.58 0.10
N GLU A 3 40.57 61.41 -0.71
CA GLU A 3 39.34 60.65 -0.48
C GLU A 3 39.61 59.15 -0.72
N GLU A 4 39.18 58.25 0.17
CA GLU A 4 39.10 56.80 -0.11
C GLU A 4 37.65 56.33 -0.07
N ARG A 5 37.12 55.95 -1.24
CA ARG A 5 35.81 55.31 -1.38
C ARG A 5 35.92 53.81 -1.11
N LYS A 6 35.27 53.36 -0.03
CA LYS A 6 35.14 51.95 0.34
C LYS A 6 34.12 51.27 -0.59
N ILE A 7 34.60 50.66 -1.67
CA ILE A 7 33.80 49.80 -2.55
C ILE A 7 33.46 48.53 -1.75
N THR A 8 32.27 48.48 -1.18
CA THR A 8 31.72 47.26 -0.58
C THR A 8 31.39 46.30 -1.71
N SER A 9 32.18 45.25 -1.81
CA SER A 9 32.21 44.25 -2.88
C SER A 9 30.89 43.46 -2.95
N PHE A 10 29.92 44.00 -3.69
CA PHE A 10 28.61 43.37 -3.97
C PHE A 10 28.72 42.09 -4.83
N THR A 11 29.93 41.76 -5.31
CA THR A 11 30.22 40.56 -6.10
C THR A 11 30.22 39.28 -5.27
N THR A 12 30.55 39.33 -3.98
CA THR A 12 30.65 38.15 -3.11
C THR A 12 29.31 37.40 -2.94
N PRO A 13 28.17 38.06 -2.62
CA PRO A 13 26.89 37.34 -2.50
C PRO A 13 26.40 36.77 -3.84
N ILE A 14 26.68 37.46 -4.95
CA ILE A 14 26.30 36.99 -6.30
C ILE A 14 27.10 35.73 -6.68
N LEU A 15 28.38 35.69 -6.37
CA LEU A 15 29.26 34.56 -6.66
C LEU A 15 28.87 33.33 -5.83
N VAL A 16 28.50 33.52 -4.56
CA VAL A 16 27.98 32.44 -3.70
C VAL A 16 26.64 31.90 -4.22
N ALA A 17 25.72 32.79 -4.63
CA ALA A 17 24.43 32.36 -5.19
C ALA A 17 24.59 31.56 -6.49
N LEU A 18 25.49 31.99 -7.38
CA LEU A 18 25.81 31.26 -8.61
C LEU A 18 26.42 29.87 -8.34
N LEU A 19 27.30 29.75 -7.35
CA LEU A 19 27.90 28.46 -6.98
C LEU A 19 26.88 27.47 -6.42
N VAL A 20 25.92 27.94 -5.61
CA VAL A 20 24.84 27.09 -5.08
C VAL A 20 23.93 26.57 -6.19
N VAL A 21 23.57 27.43 -7.15
CA VAL A 21 22.74 27.03 -8.31
C VAL A 21 23.50 26.04 -9.20
N ALA A 22 24.79 26.27 -9.45
CA ALA A 22 25.61 25.35 -10.25
C ALA A 22 25.72 23.95 -9.60
N ALA A 23 25.88 23.88 -8.27
CA ALA A 23 25.94 22.61 -7.55
C ALA A 23 24.62 21.81 -7.67
N PHE A 24 23.46 22.48 -7.62
CA PHE A 24 22.15 21.84 -7.82
C PHE A 24 21.97 21.29 -9.25
N LEU A 25 22.44 22.03 -10.27
CA LEU A 25 22.33 21.59 -11.67
C LEU A 25 23.24 20.39 -11.99
N VAL A 26 24.42 20.30 -11.39
CA VAL A 26 25.33 19.15 -11.58
C VAL A 26 24.77 17.88 -10.90
N GLY A 27 24.18 18.01 -9.70
CA GLY A 27 23.59 16.85 -9.00
C GLY A 27 22.38 16.22 -9.70
N THR A 28 21.56 17.02 -10.38
CA THR A 28 20.39 16.52 -11.14
C THR A 28 20.78 15.81 -12.45
N PHE A 29 21.97 16.07 -13.00
CA PHE A 29 22.47 15.38 -14.19
C PHE A 29 23.12 14.03 -13.88
N PHE A 30 23.83 13.90 -12.75
CA PHE A 30 24.51 12.65 -12.38
C PHE A 30 23.55 11.50 -12.04
N THR A 31 22.38 11.83 -11.47
CA THR A 31 21.32 10.87 -11.15
C THR A 31 20.64 10.28 -12.39
N LYS A 32 20.56 11.01 -13.50
CA LYS A 32 20.00 10.49 -14.76
C LYS A 32 20.93 9.49 -15.48
N ILE A 33 22.25 9.65 -15.36
CA ILE A 33 23.21 8.76 -16.04
C ILE A 33 23.21 7.36 -15.42
N GLN A 34 23.19 7.25 -14.08
CA GLN A 34 23.13 5.94 -13.41
C GLN A 34 21.81 5.18 -13.65
N TYR A 35 20.72 5.89 -13.93
CA TYR A 35 19.44 5.27 -14.25
C TYR A 35 19.42 4.65 -15.67
N LEU A 36 20.25 5.15 -16.59
CA LEU A 36 20.32 4.66 -17.97
C LEU A 36 21.36 3.55 -18.16
N GLU A 37 22.41 3.48 -17.34
CA GLU A 37 23.38 2.37 -17.38
C GLU A 37 22.88 1.07 -16.72
N LYS A 38 21.90 1.14 -15.81
CA LYS A 38 21.38 -0.06 -15.12
C LYS A 38 20.37 -0.89 -15.96
N GLY A 39 20.12 -0.49 -17.21
CA GLY A 39 19.09 -1.08 -18.08
C GLY A 39 19.59 -1.87 -19.29
N LYS A 40 20.89 -2.19 -19.42
CA LYS A 40 21.39 -2.85 -20.63
C LYS A 40 22.64 -3.71 -20.40
N GLY A 41 22.48 -5.03 -20.40
CA GLY A 41 23.59 -5.96 -20.66
C GLY A 41 23.59 -7.24 -19.82
N GLY A 42 22.92 -8.28 -20.32
CA GLY A 42 23.01 -9.63 -19.77
C GLY A 42 22.49 -10.67 -20.75
N THR A 43 23.20 -10.87 -21.86
CA THR A 43 22.90 -11.94 -22.83
C THR A 43 23.71 -13.20 -22.55
N ALA A 44 22.96 -14.28 -22.30
CA ALA A 44 23.13 -15.66 -22.75
C ALA A 44 24.35 -16.49 -22.29
N GLN A 45 24.04 -17.54 -21.52
CA GLN A 45 24.68 -18.84 -21.69
C GLN A 45 23.57 -19.90 -21.80
N ILE A 46 23.44 -20.47 -23.01
CA ILE A 46 22.46 -21.51 -23.35
C ILE A 46 23.12 -22.87 -23.13
N THR A 47 22.48 -23.74 -22.36
CA THR A 47 22.75 -25.18 -22.31
C THR A 47 21.38 -25.87 -22.41
N PRO A 48 21.21 -26.92 -23.24
CA PRO A 48 19.90 -27.46 -23.55
C PRO A 48 19.39 -28.32 -22.38
N THR A 49 18.21 -28.00 -21.88
CA THR A 49 17.48 -28.81 -20.89
C THR A 49 16.13 -29.22 -21.50
N PRO A 50 15.65 -30.45 -21.27
CA PRO A 50 14.62 -31.07 -22.09
C PRO A 50 13.26 -30.39 -21.92
N GLU A 51 12.54 -30.36 -23.04
CA GLU A 51 11.12 -30.11 -23.17
C GLU A 51 10.31 -30.94 -22.17
N VAL A 52 9.74 -30.26 -21.17
CA VAL A 52 8.59 -30.78 -20.43
C VAL A 52 7.40 -29.92 -20.84
N ALA A 53 6.58 -30.50 -21.72
CA ALA A 53 5.25 -30.04 -22.05
C ALA A 53 4.43 -29.92 -20.75
N GLY A 54 3.97 -28.72 -20.48
CA GLY A 54 3.19 -28.40 -19.28
C GLY A 54 2.97 -26.91 -19.17
N GLY A 55 2.46 -26.28 -20.23
CA GLY A 55 2.04 -24.89 -20.19
C GLY A 55 0.89 -24.74 -19.21
N LYS A 56 1.20 -24.38 -17.95
CA LYS A 56 0.24 -23.69 -17.11
C LYS A 56 0.00 -22.33 -17.75
N GLU A 57 -1.23 -22.15 -18.21
CA GLU A 57 -1.82 -20.86 -18.52
C GLU A 57 -1.40 -19.83 -17.46
N PRO A 58 -1.00 -18.60 -17.85
CA PRO A 58 -0.63 -17.57 -16.88
C PRO A 58 -1.81 -17.36 -15.93
N ALA A 59 -1.59 -17.53 -14.63
CA ALA A 59 -2.58 -17.19 -13.64
C ALA A 59 -2.99 -15.72 -13.85
N GLU A 60 -4.27 -15.48 -14.17
CA GLU A 60 -4.79 -14.13 -14.37
C GLU A 60 -4.48 -13.29 -13.14
N ALA A 61 -3.74 -12.19 -13.32
CA ALA A 61 -3.46 -11.26 -12.25
C ALA A 61 -4.77 -10.66 -11.72
N LEU A 62 -5.00 -10.74 -10.40
CA LEU A 62 -6.20 -10.18 -9.78
C LEU A 62 -6.20 -8.65 -9.92
N PRO A 63 -7.36 -8.03 -10.27
CA PRO A 63 -7.45 -6.59 -10.34
C PRO A 63 -7.29 -5.96 -8.95
N THR A 64 -6.75 -4.74 -8.91
CA THR A 64 -6.64 -3.94 -7.68
C THR A 64 -7.77 -2.91 -7.56
N THR A 65 -8.02 -2.48 -6.33
CA THR A 65 -8.91 -1.36 -5.97
C THR A 65 -8.22 -0.43 -4.96
N ILE A 66 -8.98 0.50 -4.37
CA ILE A 66 -8.51 1.49 -3.41
C ILE A 66 -7.67 0.87 -2.28
N GLY A 67 -6.72 1.64 -1.75
CA GLY A 67 -5.81 1.16 -0.70
C GLY A 67 -4.88 0.01 -1.13
N GLY A 68 -4.81 -0.34 -2.42
CA GLY A 68 -3.98 -1.44 -2.90
C GLY A 68 -4.56 -2.84 -2.62
N PHE A 69 -5.85 -2.95 -2.33
CA PHE A 69 -6.51 -4.23 -2.16
C PHE A 69 -6.66 -4.95 -3.50
N LEU A 70 -6.45 -6.27 -3.50
CA LEU A 70 -6.81 -7.16 -4.59
C LEU A 70 -8.30 -7.50 -4.50
N VAL A 71 -8.98 -7.53 -5.65
CA VAL A 71 -10.37 -7.97 -5.76
C VAL A 71 -10.38 -9.42 -6.22
N THR A 72 -10.78 -10.31 -5.33
CA THR A 72 -10.88 -11.74 -5.60
C THR A 72 -12.17 -12.06 -6.36
N LYS A 73 -12.26 -13.27 -6.90
CA LYS A 73 -13.48 -13.80 -7.53
C LYS A 73 -14.50 -14.32 -6.50
N ASN A 74 -14.21 -14.24 -5.20
CA ASN A 74 -15.10 -14.72 -4.16
C ASN A 74 -16.31 -13.79 -3.96
N GLU A 75 -17.42 -14.38 -3.56
CA GLU A 75 -18.56 -13.63 -3.02
C GLU A 75 -18.24 -13.05 -1.64
N VAL A 76 -19.05 -12.09 -1.21
CA VAL A 76 -18.94 -11.49 0.13
C VAL A 76 -19.27 -12.54 1.20
N CYS A 77 -18.25 -13.01 1.92
CA CYS A 77 -18.46 -13.93 3.03
C CYS A 77 -18.97 -13.20 4.28
N LYS A 78 -19.80 -13.91 5.04
CA LYS A 78 -20.54 -13.37 6.18
C LYS A 78 -20.57 -14.35 7.34
N GLU A 79 -20.72 -13.81 8.54
CA GLU A 79 -21.05 -14.52 9.77
C GLU A 79 -22.27 -13.83 10.39
N ASN A 80 -23.32 -14.58 10.74
CA ASN A 80 -24.57 -14.01 11.26
C ASN A 80 -25.12 -12.84 10.41
N ASP A 81 -25.12 -13.00 9.08
CA ASP A 81 -25.51 -12.01 8.07
C ASP A 81 -24.66 -10.73 7.99
N GLN A 82 -23.61 -10.62 8.80
CA GLN A 82 -22.66 -9.51 8.78
C GLN A 82 -21.43 -9.87 7.94
N PRO A 83 -20.93 -8.97 7.07
CA PRO A 83 -19.67 -9.18 6.39
C PRO A 83 -18.52 -9.41 7.37
N LEU A 84 -17.67 -10.39 7.05
CA LEU A 84 -16.49 -10.71 7.83
C LEU A 84 -15.34 -9.75 7.51
N VAL A 85 -14.62 -9.30 8.53
CA VAL A 85 -13.40 -8.50 8.37
C VAL A 85 -12.33 -9.11 9.26
N TYR A 86 -11.25 -9.57 8.65
CA TYR A 86 -10.10 -10.13 9.36
C TYR A 86 -8.89 -9.21 9.27
N PHE A 87 -8.18 -9.09 10.38
CA PHE A 87 -6.86 -8.50 10.46
C PHE A 87 -5.88 -9.49 11.11
N PHE A 88 -4.93 -9.98 10.33
CA PHE A 88 -3.85 -10.84 10.80
C PHE A 88 -2.59 -10.03 11.01
N GLY A 89 -1.97 -10.16 12.18
CA GLY A 89 -0.77 -9.40 12.54
C GLY A 89 0.06 -10.06 13.63
N SER A 90 1.21 -9.47 13.91
CA SER A 90 2.07 -9.86 15.01
C SER A 90 2.74 -8.65 15.67
N SER A 91 2.97 -8.72 16.98
CA SER A 91 3.69 -7.70 17.74
C SER A 91 5.15 -7.52 17.29
N THR A 92 5.75 -8.55 16.68
CA THR A 92 7.13 -8.47 16.17
C THR A 92 7.23 -7.85 14.78
N CYS A 93 6.10 -7.47 14.18
CA CYS A 93 6.01 -6.88 12.84
C CYS A 93 5.67 -5.38 12.97
N PRO A 94 6.60 -4.45 12.66
CA PRO A 94 6.38 -3.00 12.82
C PRO A 94 5.17 -2.49 12.02
N HIS A 95 5.01 -2.95 10.78
CA HIS A 95 3.87 -2.59 9.93
C HIS A 95 2.54 -3.07 10.51
N CYS A 96 2.53 -4.22 11.19
CA CYS A 96 1.35 -4.75 11.88
C CYS A 96 0.99 -3.90 13.09
N THR A 97 1.99 -3.50 13.88
CA THR A 97 1.80 -2.60 15.03
C THR A 97 1.31 -1.22 14.59
N TRP A 98 1.73 -0.73 13.43
CA TRP A 98 1.22 0.51 12.83
C TRP A 98 -0.24 0.36 12.37
N GLU A 99 -0.57 -0.71 11.65
CA GLU A 99 -1.89 -0.93 11.06
C GLU A 99 -2.97 -1.21 12.13
N LYS A 100 -2.60 -1.93 13.19
CA LYS A 100 -3.50 -2.38 14.26
C LYS A 100 -4.40 -1.26 14.81
N PRO A 101 -3.88 -0.12 15.32
CA PRO A 101 -4.74 0.94 15.85
C PRO A 101 -5.66 1.55 14.79
N VAL A 102 -5.24 1.61 13.52
CA VAL A 102 -6.09 2.10 12.41
C VAL A 102 -7.27 1.15 12.20
N MET A 103 -6.99 -0.15 12.07
CA MET A 103 -8.03 -1.18 11.92
C MET A 103 -9.00 -1.20 13.09
N GLN A 104 -8.51 -1.12 14.33
CA GLN A 104 -9.35 -1.07 15.52
C GLN A 104 -10.29 0.14 15.52
N ARG A 105 -9.79 1.33 15.16
CA ARG A 105 -10.61 2.54 15.07
C ARG A 105 -11.66 2.43 13.98
N VAL A 106 -11.30 1.91 12.80
CA VAL A 106 -12.23 1.71 11.69
C VAL A 106 -13.30 0.70 12.09
N ALA A 107 -12.92 -0.51 12.51
CA ALA A 107 -13.85 -1.57 12.86
C ALA A 107 -14.85 -1.14 13.94
N LYS A 108 -14.40 -0.38 14.94
CA LYS A 108 -15.28 0.16 16.00
C LYS A 108 -16.42 1.01 15.45
N LYS A 109 -16.22 1.76 14.36
CA LYS A 109 -17.27 2.57 13.71
C LYS A 109 -18.40 1.73 13.11
N PHE A 110 -18.15 0.44 12.86
CA PHE A 110 -19.07 -0.52 12.24
C PHE A 110 -19.56 -1.60 13.21
N THR A 111 -19.46 -1.37 14.52
CA THR A 111 -20.03 -2.28 15.53
C THR A 111 -21.49 -2.60 15.21
N GLY A 112 -21.83 -3.89 15.08
CA GLY A 112 -23.17 -4.35 14.72
C GLY A 112 -23.47 -4.40 13.21
N TYR A 113 -22.53 -4.00 12.36
CA TYR A 113 -22.64 -4.08 10.90
C TYR A 113 -21.65 -5.04 10.26
N ILE A 114 -20.56 -5.35 10.95
CA ILE A 114 -19.54 -6.33 10.56
C ILE A 114 -19.23 -7.27 11.70
N THR A 115 -18.69 -8.44 11.36
CA THR A 115 -18.00 -9.31 12.31
C THR A 115 -16.49 -9.11 12.13
N TYR A 116 -15.85 -8.47 13.11
CA TYR A 116 -14.43 -8.16 13.07
C TYR A 116 -13.61 -9.16 13.89
N HIS A 117 -12.63 -9.78 13.24
CA HIS A 117 -11.71 -10.75 13.82
C HIS A 117 -10.28 -10.17 13.82
N GLU A 118 -9.76 -9.89 15.02
CA GLU A 118 -8.38 -9.45 15.22
C GLU A 118 -7.51 -10.64 15.61
N ASN A 119 -6.71 -11.12 14.65
CA ASN A 119 -5.79 -12.24 14.80
C ASN A 119 -4.36 -11.72 15.00
N PHE A 120 -4.08 -11.21 16.20
CA PHE A 120 -2.79 -10.61 16.53
C PHE A 120 -2.00 -11.51 17.50
N ASP A 121 -0.85 -12.03 17.05
CA ASP A 121 -0.04 -13.05 17.76
C ASP A 121 -0.78 -14.37 18.07
N GLY A 122 -1.95 -14.57 17.46
CA GLY A 122 -2.82 -15.74 17.67
C GLY A 122 -2.72 -16.80 16.58
N GLN A 123 -3.46 -17.89 16.79
CA GLN A 123 -3.63 -18.99 15.84
C GLN A 123 -5.12 -19.22 15.50
N ALA A 124 -5.98 -18.22 15.74
CA ALA A 124 -7.35 -18.27 15.26
C ALA A 124 -7.40 -18.03 13.74
N ASP A 125 -8.50 -18.47 13.12
CA ASP A 125 -8.82 -18.29 11.69
C ASP A 125 -7.71 -18.74 10.70
N GLN A 126 -6.94 -19.78 11.06
CA GLN A 126 -5.89 -20.32 10.18
C GLN A 126 -6.43 -20.89 8.87
N ASP A 127 -7.67 -21.38 8.89
CA ASP A 127 -8.39 -21.83 7.69
C ASP A 127 -8.60 -20.70 6.68
N VAL A 128 -8.76 -19.46 7.16
CA VAL A 128 -8.84 -18.26 6.30
C VAL A 128 -7.48 -17.98 5.65
N LEU A 129 -6.37 -18.08 6.38
CA LEU A 129 -5.03 -17.94 5.80
C LEU A 129 -4.76 -19.01 4.73
N GLU A 130 -5.09 -20.27 5.03
CA GLU A 130 -4.93 -21.39 4.10
C GLU A 130 -5.76 -21.17 2.82
N ARG A 131 -7.00 -20.65 2.96
CA ARG A 131 -7.86 -20.32 1.81
C ARG A 131 -7.23 -19.30 0.86
N PHE A 132 -6.40 -18.40 1.37
CA PHE A 132 -5.75 -17.35 0.59
C PHE A 132 -4.27 -17.60 0.30
N LYS A 133 -3.75 -18.82 0.50
CA LYS A 133 -2.31 -19.12 0.34
C LYS A 133 -1.72 -18.80 -1.04
N ASP A 134 -2.53 -18.89 -2.09
CA ASP A 134 -2.12 -18.57 -3.46
C ASP A 134 -1.88 -17.05 -3.65
N ILE A 135 -2.47 -16.22 -2.78
CA ILE A 135 -2.29 -14.76 -2.74
C ILE A 135 -1.29 -14.36 -1.67
N ASN A 136 -1.36 -14.99 -0.50
CA ASN A 136 -0.52 -14.68 0.65
C ASN A 136 0.07 -15.97 1.25
N PRO A 137 1.35 -16.28 1.01
CA PRO A 137 2.00 -17.49 1.53
C PRO A 137 2.36 -17.40 3.02
N GLY A 138 1.77 -16.47 3.78
CA GLY A 138 1.96 -16.33 5.24
C GLY A 138 2.55 -15.00 5.70
N TYR A 139 2.52 -13.95 4.88
CA TYR A 139 2.96 -12.61 5.28
C TYR A 139 1.93 -11.87 6.13
N VAL A 140 2.41 -11.00 7.00
CA VAL A 140 1.61 -10.09 7.83
C VAL A 140 2.15 -8.64 7.72
N PRO A 141 1.30 -7.61 7.87
CA PRO A 141 -0.12 -7.71 8.13
C PRO A 141 -0.89 -8.21 6.91
N PHE A 142 -1.98 -8.94 7.14
CA PHE A 142 -2.86 -9.42 6.09
C PHE A 142 -4.31 -9.09 6.44
N LEU A 143 -4.99 -8.45 5.50
CA LEU A 143 -6.36 -7.96 5.68
C LEU A 143 -7.27 -8.70 4.72
N VAL A 144 -8.40 -9.20 5.22
CA VAL A 144 -9.41 -9.90 4.42
C VAL A 144 -10.77 -9.30 4.71
N PHE A 145 -11.38 -8.69 3.70
CA PHE A 145 -12.59 -7.88 3.78
C PHE A 145 -13.67 -8.58 2.96
N GLY A 146 -14.60 -9.23 3.66
CA GLY A 146 -15.69 -10.00 3.10
C GLY A 146 -15.22 -11.13 2.18
N CYS A 147 -14.01 -11.67 2.35
CA CYS A 147 -13.36 -12.62 1.43
C CYS A 147 -13.16 -12.11 -0.01
N LYS A 148 -13.71 -10.94 -0.34
CA LYS A 148 -13.71 -10.33 -1.68
C LYS A 148 -12.53 -9.41 -1.87
N TYR A 149 -12.17 -8.63 -0.85
CA TYR A 149 -11.04 -7.71 -0.91
C TYR A 149 -9.94 -8.20 0.02
N VAL A 150 -8.73 -8.37 -0.49
CA VAL A 150 -7.58 -8.82 0.32
C VAL A 150 -6.36 -7.93 0.10
N ARG A 151 -5.56 -7.72 1.14
CA ARG A 151 -4.31 -6.96 1.04
C ARG A 151 -3.23 -7.57 1.91
N VAL A 152 -2.06 -7.78 1.29
CA VAL A 152 -0.81 -8.11 1.98
C VAL A 152 -0.05 -6.81 2.24
N GLY A 153 0.40 -6.60 3.47
CA GLY A 153 1.07 -5.38 3.92
C GLY A 153 0.15 -4.37 4.60
N SER A 154 0.70 -3.20 4.95
CA SER A 154 0.00 -2.08 5.61
C SER A 154 -0.28 -0.93 4.62
N GLY A 155 -1.17 -0.02 5.01
CA GLY A 155 -1.44 1.23 4.29
C GLY A 155 -0.49 2.38 4.62
N GLU A 156 0.55 2.10 5.39
CA GLU A 156 1.45 3.08 6.03
C GLU A 156 2.00 4.14 5.06
N THR A 157 2.32 3.75 3.82
CA THR A 157 2.87 4.66 2.82
C THR A 157 1.90 5.77 2.40
N ALA A 158 0.59 5.55 2.50
CA ALA A 158 -0.43 6.56 2.24
C ALA A 158 -0.68 7.48 3.46
N GLY A 159 -0.23 7.05 4.63
CA GLY A 159 -0.48 7.71 5.91
C GLY A 159 -1.82 7.32 6.53
N GLU A 160 -1.90 7.53 7.84
CA GLU A 160 -2.99 7.02 8.69
C GLU A 160 -4.38 7.52 8.28
N ALA A 161 -4.52 8.80 7.93
CA ALA A 161 -5.80 9.38 7.55
C ALA A 161 -6.35 8.83 6.23
N GLU A 162 -5.48 8.58 5.26
CA GLU A 162 -5.88 8.03 3.98
C GLU A 162 -6.18 6.54 4.08
N GLU A 163 -5.38 5.80 4.87
CA GLU A 163 -5.67 4.40 5.14
C GLU A 163 -7.01 4.22 5.87
N GLU A 164 -7.30 5.06 6.86
CA GLU A 164 -8.57 5.05 7.55
C GLU A 164 -9.76 5.27 6.60
N LYS A 165 -9.62 6.13 5.58
CA LYS A 165 -10.65 6.33 4.55
C LYS A 165 -10.80 5.12 3.64
N ASN A 166 -9.70 4.55 3.15
CA ASN A 166 -9.71 3.38 2.25
C ASN A 166 -10.39 2.18 2.92
N LEU A 167 -10.01 1.87 4.16
CA LEU A 167 -10.60 0.80 4.95
C LEU A 167 -12.09 1.07 5.22
N THR A 168 -12.43 2.31 5.58
CA THR A 168 -13.84 2.71 5.81
C THR A 168 -14.67 2.54 4.54
N ALA A 169 -14.16 2.95 3.37
CA ALA A 169 -14.85 2.84 2.10
C ALA A 169 -15.10 1.39 1.69
N LEU A 170 -14.12 0.50 1.86
CA LEU A 170 -14.30 -0.92 1.60
C LEU A 170 -15.35 -1.55 2.51
N ILE A 171 -15.34 -1.24 3.82
CA ILE A 171 -16.38 -1.75 4.72
C ILE A 171 -17.75 -1.19 4.36
N CYS A 172 -17.84 0.11 4.04
CA CYS A 172 -19.08 0.71 3.54
C CYS A 172 -19.60 0.04 2.27
N LYS A 173 -18.72 -0.41 1.37
CA LYS A 173 -19.13 -1.20 0.20
C LYS A 173 -19.73 -2.54 0.64
N LEU A 174 -19.09 -3.24 1.58
CA LEU A 174 -19.55 -4.55 2.08
C LEU A 174 -20.90 -4.47 2.81
N THR A 175 -21.16 -3.37 3.49
CA THR A 175 -22.37 -3.14 4.29
C THR A 175 -23.46 -2.39 3.54
N ASN A 176 -23.31 -2.20 2.21
CA ASN A 176 -24.24 -1.43 1.38
C ASN A 176 -24.49 -0.01 1.92
N GLY A 177 -23.44 0.66 2.38
CA GLY A 177 -23.46 2.04 2.85
C GLY A 177 -23.85 2.21 4.33
N GLN A 178 -23.82 1.14 5.13
CA GLN A 178 -24.20 1.20 6.55
C GLN A 178 -22.99 1.11 7.50
N PRO A 179 -22.95 1.87 8.61
CA PRO A 179 -23.92 2.89 9.00
C PRO A 179 -23.75 4.17 8.17
N GLU A 180 -24.88 4.75 7.75
CA GLU A 180 -24.90 5.90 6.82
C GLU A 180 -24.05 7.09 7.31
N LYS A 181 -24.11 7.39 8.61
CA LYS A 181 -23.34 8.48 9.25
C LYS A 181 -21.82 8.34 9.08
N VAL A 182 -21.32 7.13 8.88
CA VAL A 182 -19.91 6.85 8.61
C VAL A 182 -19.67 6.89 7.10
N CYS A 183 -20.52 6.21 6.34
CA CYS A 183 -20.33 6.01 4.90
C CYS A 183 -20.54 7.24 4.04
N VAL A 184 -21.28 8.25 4.54
CA VAL A 184 -21.42 9.53 3.84
C VAL A 184 -20.08 10.25 3.63
N GLY A 185 -19.10 10.03 4.51
CA GLY A 185 -17.79 10.69 4.44
C GLY A 185 -16.82 10.10 3.41
N VAL A 186 -17.20 9.01 2.73
CA VAL A 186 -16.35 8.31 1.75
C VAL A 186 -17.11 7.95 0.47
N LYS A 187 -18.22 8.64 0.18
CA LYS A 187 -19.07 8.34 -1.00
C LYS A 187 -18.29 8.43 -2.32
N ASP A 188 -17.37 9.37 -2.42
CA ASP A 188 -16.46 9.57 -3.55
C ASP A 188 -15.54 8.38 -3.81
N LEU A 189 -15.20 7.61 -2.76
CA LEU A 189 -14.39 6.41 -2.88
C LEU A 189 -15.21 5.17 -3.30
N LEU A 190 -16.50 5.12 -2.97
CA LEU A 190 -17.35 3.96 -3.27
C LEU A 190 -17.50 3.70 -4.78
N GLU A 191 -17.45 4.74 -5.59
CA GLU A 191 -17.52 4.67 -7.05
C GLU A 191 -16.24 4.08 -7.68
N GLN A 192 -15.13 4.12 -6.95
CA GLN A 192 -13.82 3.59 -7.38
C GLN A 192 -13.65 2.09 -7.03
N ILE A 193 -14.56 1.54 -6.22
CA ILE A 193 -14.51 0.15 -5.76
C ILE A 193 -15.20 -0.75 -6.78
N LYS A 194 -14.41 -1.68 -7.33
CA LYS A 194 -14.85 -2.72 -8.26
C LYS A 194 -15.54 -3.90 -7.54
#